data_AF-R6VH93-F1
#
_entry.id   AF-R6VH93-F1
#
_cell.length_a   1.000
_cell.length_b   1.000
_cell.length_c   1.000
_cell.angle_alpha   90.00
_cell.angle_beta   90.00
_cell.angle_gamma   90.00
#
_symmetry.space_group_name_H-M   'P 1'
#
loop_
_entity.id
_entity.type
_entity.pdbx_description
1 polymer ?
#
loop_
_entity_poly.entity_id
_entity_poly.type
_entity_poly.pdbx_seq_one_letter_code
_entity_poly.pdbx_strand_id
1 'polypeptide(L)'
;MKEYGKYLITAVAAVAALSACDNYDADDRKFDNVVYLDVAETDEVRLTTFSNNLPTYECTMQAMLTYPAGQDVTVSLSVDPSLVGTYNARYGTDWPMLDAQYYELSADNVTIPAGKSSSAIVTLQLKDLMVVTLQLKELMGQGEEQSGALPIDQTYLVPVRISHASMDVLAGSDVAYFVVKRSSAITVAAQLTDNWIEFPTLDKYGENSKAWNGLTAMTYEALIYIDDFATSNASGNPVNISSIMGVEQYLLLRIGDTNFERQQLQFDGSGNGSQFGKIPGRDATKNLEKGRWYHVACTYDQATRTARIYVDGQIQSEATGVGISAQSQKTQINLAMRALYDLWNTAPDDQKPQYETDDTGYNKLGEAYQFFLGRSYDDYRPLNGKIAEARVWSVARTPEQIWENMYEIKDPQDDPTLLGYWKCNEASGNTVKDYSMYHNDGVAKYDIIWPQGIEIPKLNENNE
;
A
#
# COMPACT_ATOMS: atom_id res chain seq x y z
N MET A 1 -47.20 48.70 -16.74
CA MET A 1 -45.90 49.09 -17.33
C MET A 1 -45.00 47.86 -17.19
N LYS A 2 -44.78 47.01 -18.21
CA LYS A 2 -43.92 47.19 -19.42
C LYS A 2 -42.51 47.69 -19.01
N GLU A 3 -41.36 47.05 -19.28
CA GLU A 3 -40.95 45.93 -20.16
C GLU A 3 -39.59 45.32 -19.70
N TYR A 4 -39.42 44.01 -19.97
CA TYR A 4 -38.27 43.22 -20.53
C TYR A 4 -36.82 43.76 -20.50
N GLY A 5 -35.74 42.96 -20.34
CA GLY A 5 -35.59 41.50 -20.18
C GLY A 5 -34.14 40.99 -20.34
N LYS A 6 -33.98 39.66 -20.14
CA LYS A 6 -33.02 38.69 -20.73
C LYS A 6 -31.54 38.72 -20.22
N TYR A 7 -30.86 37.62 -19.86
CA TYR A 7 -30.88 36.21 -20.30
C TYR A 7 -30.23 35.20 -19.30
N LEU A 8 -30.73 33.96 -19.36
CA LEU A 8 -30.10 32.62 -19.18
C LEU A 8 -29.26 32.28 -17.94
N ILE A 9 -29.82 31.45 -17.06
CA ILE A 9 -29.12 30.27 -16.50
C ILE A 9 -30.00 29.07 -16.82
N THR A 10 -29.62 28.33 -17.86
CA THR A 10 -30.26 27.09 -18.26
C THR A 10 -29.75 25.99 -17.33
N ALA A 11 -30.62 25.47 -16.47
CA ALA A 11 -30.42 24.19 -15.80
C ALA A 11 -30.38 23.10 -16.89
N VAL A 12 -29.19 22.60 -17.19
CA VAL A 12 -29.05 21.32 -17.89
C VAL A 12 -29.21 20.25 -16.81
N ALA A 13 -30.46 19.82 -16.63
CA ALA A 13 -30.73 18.50 -16.12
C ALA A 13 -30.08 17.51 -17.09
N ALA A 14 -28.92 16.97 -16.71
CA ALA A 14 -28.34 15.84 -17.40
C ALA A 14 -29.27 14.65 -17.15
N VAL A 15 -30.10 14.38 -18.16
CA VAL A 15 -30.79 13.13 -18.39
C VAL A 15 -29.72 12.03 -18.43
N ALA A 16 -29.44 11.42 -17.28
CA ALA A 16 -28.96 10.05 -17.26
C ALA A 16 -30.20 9.20 -17.53
N ALA A 17 -30.31 8.73 -18.77
CA ALA A 17 -31.34 7.79 -19.17
C ALA A 17 -31.37 6.64 -18.16
N LEU A 18 -32.49 6.50 -17.45
CA LEU A 18 -32.90 5.22 -16.89
C LEU A 18 -33.20 4.32 -18.09
N SER A 19 -32.15 3.74 -18.65
CA SER A 19 -32.28 2.49 -19.39
C SER A 19 -32.66 1.44 -18.34
N ALA A 20 -33.95 1.32 -18.06
CA ALA A 20 -34.48 0.06 -17.56
C ALA A 20 -34.04 -1.00 -18.57
N CYS A 21 -33.08 -1.84 -18.18
CA CYS A 21 -32.69 -2.98 -19.00
C CYS A 21 -33.85 -3.97 -18.98
N ASP A 22 -34.83 -3.80 -19.86
CA ASP A 22 -35.84 -4.81 -20.20
C ASP A 22 -35.25 -5.91 -21.11
N ASN A 23 -33.92 -6.08 -21.16
CA ASN A 23 -33.25 -7.00 -22.08
C ASN A 23 -33.05 -8.43 -21.54
N TYR A 24 -33.76 -8.84 -20.49
CA TYR A 24 -33.78 -10.24 -20.06
C TYR A 24 -35.14 -10.87 -20.36
N ASP A 25 -35.34 -11.27 -21.61
CA ASP A 25 -36.45 -12.16 -21.96
C ASP A 25 -36.29 -13.46 -21.17
N ALA A 26 -37.38 -13.91 -20.54
CA ALA A 26 -37.38 -15.14 -19.72
C ALA A 26 -36.94 -16.38 -20.52
N ASP A 27 -37.09 -16.35 -21.85
CA ASP A 27 -36.75 -17.42 -22.78
C ASP A 27 -35.23 -17.60 -23.03
N ASP A 28 -34.39 -16.62 -22.68
CA ASP A 28 -32.92 -16.71 -22.83
C ASP A 28 -32.19 -17.20 -21.55
N ARG A 29 -32.95 -17.54 -20.49
CA ARG A 29 -32.38 -18.06 -19.23
C ARG A 29 -31.88 -19.49 -19.42
N LYS A 30 -30.59 -19.70 -19.16
CA LYS A 30 -29.96 -21.03 -19.29
C LYS A 30 -30.10 -21.90 -18.04
N PHE A 31 -30.54 -21.31 -16.93
CA PHE A 31 -30.70 -21.93 -15.62
C PHE A 31 -31.72 -21.14 -14.78
N ASP A 32 -32.15 -21.74 -13.68
CA ASP A 32 -33.15 -21.16 -12.77
C ASP A 32 -32.64 -19.87 -12.13
N ASN A 33 -33.58 -18.98 -11.77
CA ASN A 33 -33.22 -17.80 -11.00
C ASN A 33 -33.08 -18.18 -9.52
N VAL A 34 -31.89 -18.05 -8.96
CA VAL A 34 -31.56 -18.46 -7.59
C VAL A 34 -30.77 -17.38 -6.86
N VAL A 35 -30.86 -17.41 -5.52
CA VAL A 35 -30.07 -16.55 -4.61
C VAL A 35 -28.74 -17.22 -4.27
N TYR A 36 -27.67 -16.45 -4.18
CA TYR A 36 -26.37 -16.89 -3.67
C TYR A 36 -25.63 -15.75 -2.96
N LEU A 37 -24.51 -16.05 -2.28
CA LEU A 37 -23.63 -15.04 -1.70
C LEU A 37 -22.51 -14.66 -2.67
N ASP A 38 -22.25 -13.37 -2.85
CA ASP A 38 -21.17 -12.86 -3.71
C ASP A 38 -19.79 -13.41 -3.32
N VAL A 39 -19.54 -13.54 -2.02
CA VAL A 39 -18.32 -14.13 -1.49
C VAL A 39 -18.11 -15.52 -2.09
N ALA A 40 -19.17 -16.32 -2.19
CA ALA A 40 -19.15 -17.72 -2.65
C ALA A 40 -19.45 -17.89 -4.15
N GLU A 41 -19.29 -16.84 -4.96
CA GLU A 41 -19.49 -16.91 -6.41
C GLU A 41 -18.43 -17.77 -7.10
N THR A 42 -17.18 -17.69 -6.63
CA THR A 42 -16.04 -18.45 -7.19
C THR A 42 -15.31 -19.29 -6.16
N ASP A 43 -15.27 -18.85 -4.90
CA ASP A 43 -14.68 -19.56 -3.77
C ASP A 43 -15.51 -19.23 -2.51
N GLU A 44 -15.94 -20.21 -1.75
CA GLU A 44 -16.69 -19.99 -0.50
C GLU A 44 -15.84 -19.39 0.63
N VAL A 45 -14.51 -19.32 0.46
CA VAL A 45 -13.55 -18.89 1.49
C VAL A 45 -13.17 -17.42 1.35
N ARG A 46 -13.37 -16.67 2.43
CA ARG A 46 -12.87 -15.30 2.57
C ARG A 46 -11.78 -15.23 3.64
N LEU A 47 -10.54 -14.96 3.23
CA LEU A 47 -9.47 -14.65 4.18
C LEU A 47 -9.69 -13.27 4.80
N THR A 48 -9.70 -13.24 6.13
CA THR A 48 -9.91 -12.05 6.96
C THR A 48 -8.76 -11.94 7.96
N THR A 49 -7.58 -11.57 7.45
CA THR A 49 -6.38 -11.34 8.26
C THR A 49 -6.18 -9.84 8.46
N PHE A 50 -5.95 -9.42 9.70
CA PHE A 50 -5.83 -8.00 10.05
C PHE A 50 -4.78 -7.79 11.15
N SER A 51 -4.27 -6.56 11.26
CA SER A 51 -3.21 -6.21 12.19
C SER A 51 -3.65 -6.31 13.65
N ASN A 52 -2.70 -6.57 14.53
CA ASN A 52 -2.91 -6.60 15.97
C ASN A 52 -3.36 -5.25 16.59
N ASN A 53 -3.35 -4.16 15.82
CA ASN A 53 -3.70 -2.81 16.26
C ASN A 53 -5.04 -2.30 15.72
N LEU A 54 -5.87 -3.17 15.14
CA LEU A 54 -7.22 -2.84 14.70
C LEU A 54 -8.24 -3.25 15.77
N PRO A 55 -9.04 -2.31 16.34
CA PRO A 55 -10.04 -2.63 17.35
C PRO A 55 -11.28 -3.29 16.76
N THR A 56 -11.60 -2.98 15.50
CA THR A 56 -12.73 -3.50 14.74
C THR A 56 -12.33 -3.74 13.28
N TYR A 57 -12.99 -4.67 12.62
CA TYR A 57 -12.79 -4.95 11.19
C TYR A 57 -14.14 -5.33 10.55
N GLU A 58 -14.48 -4.76 9.40
CA GLU A 58 -15.74 -5.03 8.72
C GLU A 58 -15.52 -5.95 7.51
N CYS A 59 -16.28 -7.04 7.46
CA CYS A 59 -16.36 -7.91 6.30
C CYS A 59 -17.67 -7.67 5.56
N THR A 60 -17.60 -7.23 4.32
CA THR A 60 -18.79 -7.05 3.46
C THR A 60 -19.18 -8.33 2.75
N MET A 61 -20.48 -8.55 2.59
CA MET A 61 -21.05 -9.60 1.76
C MET A 61 -22.38 -9.11 1.15
N GLN A 62 -22.79 -9.72 0.04
CA GLN A 62 -24.03 -9.42 -0.66
C GLN A 62 -24.79 -10.70 -1.00
N ALA A 63 -26.12 -10.58 -0.97
CA ALA A 63 -26.98 -11.56 -1.61
C ALA A 63 -27.16 -11.17 -3.08
N MET A 64 -26.98 -12.14 -3.97
CA MET A 64 -27.00 -11.96 -5.41
C MET A 64 -28.09 -12.83 -6.03
N LEU A 65 -28.64 -12.38 -7.15
CA LEU A 65 -29.50 -13.17 -8.02
C LEU A 65 -28.79 -13.45 -9.34
N THR A 66 -28.99 -14.66 -9.85
CA THR A 66 -28.58 -15.02 -11.22
C THR A 66 -29.24 -14.16 -12.30
N TYR A 67 -30.48 -13.70 -12.06
CA TYR A 67 -31.22 -12.80 -12.93
C TYR A 67 -32.09 -11.83 -12.09
N PRO A 68 -32.40 -10.62 -12.58
CA PRO A 68 -33.35 -9.74 -11.90
C PRO A 68 -34.72 -10.39 -11.67
N ALA A 69 -35.30 -10.17 -10.49
CA ALA A 69 -36.65 -10.61 -10.13
C ALA A 69 -37.68 -9.48 -10.30
N GLY A 70 -38.93 -9.81 -10.62
CA GLY A 70 -40.01 -8.83 -10.78
C GLY A 70 -40.58 -8.28 -9.47
N GLN A 71 -40.16 -8.81 -8.33
CA GLN A 71 -40.55 -8.41 -6.99
C GLN A 71 -39.32 -8.40 -6.09
N ASP A 72 -39.42 -7.72 -4.95
CA ASP A 72 -38.37 -7.74 -3.93
C ASP A 72 -38.11 -9.17 -3.44
N VAL A 73 -36.83 -9.52 -3.28
CA VAL A 73 -36.39 -10.81 -2.74
C VAL A 73 -35.80 -10.57 -1.37
N THR A 74 -36.36 -11.21 -0.35
CA THR A 74 -35.86 -11.15 1.02
C THR A 74 -34.95 -12.35 1.28
N VAL A 75 -33.78 -12.08 1.86
CA VAL A 75 -32.76 -13.07 2.19
C VAL A 75 -32.37 -12.90 3.65
N SER A 76 -32.47 -13.97 4.44
CA SER A 76 -32.06 -14.02 5.84
C SER A 76 -30.68 -14.67 5.95
N LEU A 77 -29.80 -14.07 6.75
CA LEU A 77 -28.43 -14.52 6.97
C LEU A 77 -28.22 -14.86 8.45
N SER A 78 -27.45 -15.92 8.70
CA SER A 78 -27.08 -16.31 10.07
C SER A 78 -25.69 -16.91 10.13
N VAL A 79 -25.00 -16.72 11.26
CA VAL A 79 -23.78 -17.49 11.57
C VAL A 79 -24.17 -18.92 11.95
N ASP A 80 -23.52 -19.92 11.36
CA ASP A 80 -23.83 -21.34 11.59
C ASP A 80 -22.60 -22.15 12.04
N PRO A 81 -22.32 -22.21 13.36
CA PRO A 81 -21.17 -22.92 13.90
C PRO A 81 -21.11 -24.41 13.55
N SER A 82 -22.23 -25.03 13.16
CA SER A 82 -22.26 -26.45 12.78
C SER A 82 -21.45 -26.75 11.52
N LEU A 83 -21.17 -25.72 10.70
CA LEU A 83 -20.43 -25.84 9.44
C LEU A 83 -18.91 -25.88 9.62
N VAL A 84 -18.38 -25.62 10.82
CA VAL A 84 -16.93 -25.65 11.10
C VAL A 84 -16.33 -27.03 10.85
N GLY A 85 -16.99 -28.09 11.29
CA GLY A 85 -16.53 -29.46 11.07
C GLY A 85 -16.49 -29.83 9.57
N THR A 86 -17.46 -29.36 8.80
CA THR A 86 -17.51 -29.56 7.34
C THR A 86 -16.33 -28.87 6.65
N TYR A 87 -16.03 -27.62 7.04
CA TYR A 87 -14.89 -26.89 6.51
C TYR A 87 -13.57 -27.60 6.80
N ASN A 88 -13.33 -27.91 8.08
CA ASN A 88 -12.08 -28.55 8.52
C ASN A 88 -11.85 -29.89 7.82
N ALA A 89 -12.90 -30.70 7.66
CA ALA A 89 -12.82 -31.95 6.93
C ALA A 89 -12.51 -31.76 5.43
N ARG A 90 -13.04 -30.70 4.80
CA ARG A 90 -12.83 -30.39 3.38
C ARG A 90 -11.42 -29.87 3.10
N TYR A 91 -10.91 -28.97 3.94
CA TYR A 91 -9.64 -28.27 3.71
C TYR A 91 -8.45 -28.84 4.50
N GLY A 92 -8.67 -29.88 5.32
CA GLY A 92 -7.60 -30.50 6.11
C GLY A 92 -7.06 -29.60 7.23
N THR A 93 -7.91 -28.73 7.77
CA THR A 93 -7.59 -27.78 8.85
C THR A 93 -8.18 -28.26 10.18
N ASP A 94 -7.81 -27.59 11.27
CA ASP A 94 -8.39 -27.81 12.61
C ASP A 94 -8.66 -26.46 13.29
N TRP A 95 -9.30 -25.55 12.56
CA TRP A 95 -9.56 -24.20 13.04
C TRP A 95 -10.86 -24.16 13.84
N PRO A 96 -10.86 -23.58 15.07
CA PRO A 96 -12.06 -23.47 15.88
C PRO A 96 -13.01 -22.37 15.36
N MET A 97 -14.26 -22.44 15.80
CA MET A 97 -15.21 -21.33 15.68
C MET A 97 -14.67 -20.10 16.43
N LEU A 98 -14.79 -18.91 15.86
CA LEU A 98 -14.51 -17.66 16.58
C LEU A 98 -15.50 -17.48 17.74
N ASP A 99 -15.04 -16.99 18.89
CA ASP A 99 -15.94 -16.68 20.02
C ASP A 99 -16.93 -15.57 19.65
N ALA A 100 -18.19 -15.73 20.04
CA ALA A 100 -19.28 -14.82 19.73
C ALA A 100 -19.10 -13.41 20.29
N GLN A 101 -18.23 -13.21 21.29
CA GLN A 101 -17.88 -11.86 21.76
C GLN A 101 -17.19 -11.02 20.67
N TYR A 102 -16.46 -11.65 19.74
CA TYR A 102 -15.63 -10.97 18.74
C TYR A 102 -16.34 -10.67 17.42
N TYR A 103 -17.61 -11.07 17.25
CA TYR A 103 -18.32 -10.79 16.01
C TYR A 103 -19.79 -10.45 16.21
N GLU A 104 -20.36 -9.78 15.22
CA GLU A 104 -21.79 -9.48 15.13
C GLU A 104 -22.19 -9.34 13.65
N LEU A 105 -23.41 -9.73 13.30
CA LEU A 105 -23.99 -9.38 12.00
C LEU A 105 -24.73 -8.05 12.15
N SER A 106 -24.45 -7.08 11.27
CA SER A 106 -25.10 -5.76 11.32
C SER A 106 -26.62 -5.80 11.13
N ALA A 107 -27.11 -6.83 10.44
CA ALA A 107 -28.51 -7.18 10.30
C ALA A 107 -28.62 -8.68 9.95
N ASP A 108 -29.80 -9.26 10.21
CA ASP A 108 -30.11 -10.66 9.94
C ASP A 108 -30.87 -10.86 8.61
N ASN A 109 -31.25 -9.76 7.95
CA ASN A 109 -32.02 -9.78 6.71
C ASN A 109 -31.52 -8.71 5.73
N VAL A 110 -31.57 -9.04 4.44
CA VAL A 110 -31.29 -8.13 3.34
C VAL A 110 -32.36 -8.28 2.25
N THR A 111 -32.64 -7.18 1.55
CA THR A 111 -33.56 -7.15 0.41
C THR A 111 -32.81 -6.88 -0.87
N ILE A 112 -33.05 -7.69 -1.90
CA ILE A 112 -32.69 -7.41 -3.29
C ILE A 112 -33.92 -6.77 -3.94
N PRO A 113 -33.89 -5.46 -4.28
CA PRO A 113 -35.06 -4.78 -4.81
C PRO A 113 -35.48 -5.33 -6.17
N ALA A 114 -36.77 -5.26 -6.47
CA ALA A 114 -37.32 -5.63 -7.78
C ALA A 114 -36.53 -4.98 -8.93
N GLY A 115 -36.19 -5.76 -9.96
CA GLY A 115 -35.40 -5.34 -11.11
C GLY A 115 -33.90 -5.21 -10.87
N LYS A 116 -33.39 -5.54 -9.67
CA LYS A 116 -31.94 -5.62 -9.36
C LYS A 116 -31.48 -7.07 -9.25
N SER A 117 -30.17 -7.28 -9.39
CA SER A 117 -29.52 -8.60 -9.28
C SER A 117 -28.60 -8.71 -8.05
N SER A 118 -28.50 -7.66 -7.24
CA SER A 118 -27.68 -7.64 -6.03
C SER A 118 -28.38 -6.86 -4.93
N SER A 119 -28.13 -7.24 -3.68
CA SER A 119 -28.46 -6.41 -2.54
C SER A 119 -27.64 -5.11 -2.57
N ALA A 120 -28.03 -4.14 -1.75
CA ALA A 120 -27.23 -2.94 -1.59
C ALA A 120 -25.84 -3.25 -1.03
N ILE A 121 -24.88 -2.43 -1.44
CA ILE A 121 -23.53 -2.42 -0.91
C ILE A 121 -23.23 -1.02 -0.36
N VAL A 122 -22.53 -0.95 0.77
CA VAL A 122 -21.45 0.03 1.04
C VAL A 122 -21.22 1.16 0.03
N THR A 123 -22.10 2.17 -0.14
CA THR A 123 -21.71 3.38 -0.88
C THR A 123 -21.87 4.60 0.02
N LEU A 124 -20.84 5.46 0.03
CA LEU A 124 -20.62 6.60 0.93
C LEU A 124 -21.72 7.69 0.93
N GLN A 125 -22.90 7.48 0.32
CA GLN A 125 -23.94 8.51 0.19
C GLN A 125 -25.41 8.07 0.33
N LEU A 126 -25.72 6.83 0.73
CA LEU A 126 -27.13 6.43 0.91
C LEU A 126 -27.37 5.87 2.30
N LYS A 127 -27.97 6.70 3.17
CA LYS A 127 -28.27 6.41 4.59
C LYS A 127 -29.43 5.42 4.81
N ASP A 128 -30.15 5.04 3.75
CA ASP A 128 -31.40 4.28 3.84
C ASP A 128 -31.31 2.87 3.22
N LEU A 129 -30.11 2.38 2.88
CA LEU A 129 -29.92 1.02 2.37
C LEU A 129 -29.47 0.08 3.49
N MET A 130 -30.22 -0.99 3.74
CA MET A 130 -29.81 -2.08 4.62
C MET A 130 -28.70 -2.89 3.94
N VAL A 131 -27.53 -2.92 4.59
CA VAL A 131 -26.37 -3.73 4.17
C VAL A 131 -26.05 -4.66 5.33
N VAL A 132 -25.85 -5.94 5.02
CA VAL A 132 -25.40 -6.93 6.00
C VAL A 132 -23.88 -7.03 5.94
N THR A 133 -23.23 -6.76 7.06
CA THR A 133 -21.79 -6.95 7.25
C THR A 133 -21.56 -7.89 8.43
N LEU A 134 -20.49 -8.67 8.36
CA LEU A 134 -19.94 -9.34 9.53
C LEU A 134 -18.94 -8.36 10.16
N GLN A 135 -19.33 -7.77 11.29
CA GLN A 135 -18.49 -6.86 12.06
C GLN A 135 -17.68 -7.67 13.06
N LEU A 136 -16.36 -7.63 12.93
CA LEU A 136 -15.44 -8.10 13.96
C LEU A 136 -15.18 -6.96 14.96
N LYS A 137 -15.29 -7.26 16.25
CA LYS A 137 -15.27 -6.28 17.33
C LYS A 137 -14.45 -6.77 18.52
N GLU A 138 -14.10 -5.83 19.41
CA GLU A 138 -13.36 -6.09 20.66
C GLU A 138 -12.01 -6.81 20.46
N LEU A 139 -11.39 -6.59 19.29
CA LEU A 139 -10.24 -7.38 18.83
C LEU A 139 -8.95 -7.12 19.63
N MET A 140 -8.83 -5.93 20.23
CA MET A 140 -7.63 -5.48 20.95
C MET A 140 -7.69 -5.68 22.46
N GLY A 141 -8.81 -6.17 23.02
CA GLY A 141 -8.95 -6.26 24.47
C GLY A 141 -8.80 -4.90 25.17
N GLN A 142 -8.28 -4.89 26.39
CA GLN A 142 -8.19 -3.69 27.23
C GLN A 142 -6.74 -3.37 27.63
N GLY A 143 -6.43 -2.07 27.66
CA GLY A 143 -5.13 -1.54 28.08
C GLY A 143 -4.00 -1.78 27.07
N GLU A 144 -2.79 -1.34 27.41
CA GLU A 144 -1.59 -1.53 26.58
C GLU A 144 -1.20 -3.01 26.46
N GLU A 145 -1.47 -3.81 27.49
CA GLU A 145 -1.24 -5.26 27.49
C GLU A 145 -2.28 -6.05 26.68
N GLN A 146 -3.32 -5.37 26.16
CA GLN A 146 -4.36 -5.99 25.32
C GLN A 146 -5.02 -7.22 25.99
N SER A 147 -5.33 -7.11 27.28
CA SER A 147 -5.92 -8.21 28.04
C SER A 147 -7.31 -8.55 27.50
N GLY A 148 -7.57 -9.83 27.23
CA GLY A 148 -8.83 -10.31 26.62
C GLY A 148 -8.93 -10.10 25.11
N ALA A 149 -7.86 -9.64 24.46
CA ALA A 149 -7.82 -9.51 23.00
C ALA A 149 -7.92 -10.87 22.29
N LEU A 150 -8.33 -10.84 21.02
CA LEU A 150 -8.29 -12.05 20.19
C LEU A 150 -6.84 -12.56 20.14
N PRO A 151 -6.56 -13.85 20.38
CA PRO A 151 -5.20 -14.38 20.32
C PRO A 151 -4.51 -14.08 19.00
N ILE A 152 -3.24 -13.69 19.10
CA ILE A 152 -2.41 -13.36 17.95
C ILE A 152 -2.00 -14.64 17.23
N ASP A 153 -2.05 -14.60 15.91
CA ASP A 153 -1.68 -15.63 14.95
C ASP A 153 -2.43 -16.97 15.08
N GLN A 154 -3.51 -17.00 15.87
CA GLN A 154 -4.47 -18.08 15.87
C GLN A 154 -5.54 -17.83 14.80
N THR A 155 -5.87 -18.88 14.05
CA THR A 155 -6.86 -18.83 12.96
C THR A 155 -8.20 -19.40 13.43
N TYR A 156 -9.29 -18.73 13.08
CA TYR A 156 -10.66 -19.07 13.45
C TYR A 156 -11.57 -19.08 12.23
N LEU A 157 -12.74 -19.71 12.37
CA LEU A 157 -13.79 -19.72 11.35
C LEU A 157 -15.03 -18.98 11.83
N VAL A 158 -15.64 -18.23 10.91
CA VAL A 158 -17.01 -17.70 11.04
C VAL A 158 -17.78 -18.04 9.77
N PRO A 159 -18.49 -19.18 9.72
CA PRO A 159 -19.37 -19.51 8.61
C PRO A 159 -20.67 -18.69 8.69
N VAL A 160 -20.94 -17.88 7.67
CA VAL A 160 -22.21 -17.16 7.49
C VAL A 160 -22.98 -17.82 6.35
N ARG A 161 -24.24 -18.15 6.58
CA ARG A 161 -25.09 -18.84 5.59
C ARG A 161 -26.35 -18.07 5.28
N ILE A 162 -26.91 -18.34 4.11
CA ILE A 162 -28.33 -18.08 3.83
C ILE A 162 -29.15 -19.08 4.65
N SER A 163 -29.88 -18.56 5.63
CA SER A 163 -30.78 -19.36 6.49
C SER A 163 -32.17 -19.46 5.91
N HIS A 164 -32.61 -18.44 5.17
CA HIS A 164 -33.87 -18.40 4.45
C HIS A 164 -33.77 -17.44 3.26
N ALA A 165 -34.53 -17.73 2.20
CA ALA A 165 -34.77 -16.80 1.11
C ALA A 165 -36.21 -16.96 0.61
N SER A 166 -36.80 -15.89 0.09
CA SER A 166 -38.15 -15.92 -0.50
C SER A 166 -38.21 -16.64 -1.86
N MET A 167 -37.11 -17.24 -2.29
CA MET A 167 -36.96 -18.04 -3.52
C MET A 167 -35.82 -19.06 -3.35
N ASP A 168 -35.59 -19.88 -4.37
CA ASP A 168 -34.58 -20.94 -4.32
C ASP A 168 -33.16 -20.38 -4.16
N VAL A 169 -32.33 -21.13 -3.42
CA VAL A 169 -30.94 -20.80 -3.11
C VAL A 169 -30.02 -21.73 -3.88
N LEU A 170 -28.93 -21.19 -4.45
CA LEU A 170 -27.91 -21.96 -5.15
C LEU A 170 -27.11 -22.80 -4.14
N ALA A 171 -27.31 -24.13 -4.17
CA ALA A 171 -26.57 -25.04 -3.31
C ALA A 171 -25.06 -24.96 -3.57
N GLY A 172 -24.27 -24.78 -2.51
CA GLY A 172 -22.82 -24.67 -2.59
C GLY A 172 -22.30 -23.23 -2.72
N SER A 173 -23.19 -22.27 -2.95
CA SER A 173 -22.90 -20.82 -2.87
C SER A 173 -23.79 -20.13 -1.83
N ASP A 174 -24.33 -20.90 -0.89
CA ASP A 174 -25.20 -20.46 0.19
C ASP A 174 -24.45 -20.17 1.50
N VAL A 175 -23.13 -20.41 1.53
CA VAL A 175 -22.27 -20.22 2.70
C VAL A 175 -21.03 -19.42 2.32
N ALA A 176 -20.68 -18.44 3.14
CA ALA A 176 -19.40 -17.75 3.14
C ALA A 176 -18.62 -18.13 4.41
N TYR A 177 -17.43 -18.72 4.24
CA TYR A 177 -16.51 -19.04 5.32
C TYR A 177 -15.50 -17.91 5.52
N PHE A 178 -15.68 -17.11 6.56
CA PHE A 178 -14.67 -16.12 6.95
C PHE A 178 -13.58 -16.81 7.78
N VAL A 179 -12.35 -16.81 7.26
CA VAL A 179 -11.16 -17.32 7.93
C VAL A 179 -10.47 -16.15 8.63
N VAL A 180 -10.70 -16.05 9.94
CA VAL A 180 -10.35 -14.89 10.75
C VAL A 180 -9.02 -15.10 11.45
N LYS A 181 -8.08 -14.18 11.28
CA LYS A 181 -6.78 -14.18 11.97
C LYS A 181 -6.36 -12.76 12.36
N ARG A 182 -6.13 -12.54 13.65
CA ARG A 182 -5.43 -11.34 14.13
C ARG A 182 -3.94 -11.60 14.08
N SER A 183 -3.21 -10.92 13.21
CA SER A 183 -1.80 -11.25 12.97
C SER A 183 -0.83 -10.29 13.65
N SER A 184 0.31 -10.82 14.10
CA SER A 184 1.50 -10.03 14.46
C SER A 184 2.25 -9.50 13.23
N ALA A 185 1.96 -10.06 12.06
CA ALA A 185 2.53 -9.65 10.78
C ALA A 185 1.95 -8.31 10.33
N ILE A 186 2.66 -7.69 9.38
CA ILE A 186 2.10 -6.57 8.61
C ILE A 186 1.07 -7.16 7.64
N THR A 187 -0.12 -6.57 7.64
CA THR A 187 -1.30 -7.10 6.92
C THR A 187 -1.86 -6.16 5.87
N VAL A 188 -1.20 -5.03 5.64
CA VAL A 188 -1.55 -4.04 4.62
C VAL A 188 -0.26 -3.54 3.99
N ALA A 189 -0.28 -3.33 2.68
CA ALA A 189 0.80 -2.74 1.92
C ALA A 189 0.22 -1.93 0.75
N ALA A 190 0.98 -0.96 0.25
CA ALA A 190 0.62 -0.19 -0.92
C ALA A 190 0.96 -0.94 -2.22
N GLN A 191 0.01 -1.10 -3.15
CA GLN A 191 0.30 -1.57 -4.51
C GLN A 191 0.81 -0.42 -5.38
N LEU A 192 2.00 -0.56 -5.95
CA LEU A 192 2.66 0.44 -6.80
C LEU A 192 2.80 0.03 -8.28
N THR A 193 2.23 -1.09 -8.69
CA THR A 193 2.13 -1.41 -10.13
C THR A 193 1.33 -0.30 -10.82
N ASP A 194 1.93 0.32 -11.84
CA ASP A 194 1.39 1.49 -12.55
C ASP A 194 1.07 2.70 -11.64
N ASN A 195 1.70 2.80 -10.47
CA ASN A 195 1.51 3.91 -9.52
C ASN A 195 2.82 4.27 -8.81
N TRP A 196 2.84 5.38 -8.09
CA TRP A 196 3.97 5.83 -7.29
C TRP A 196 3.52 6.83 -6.23
N ILE A 197 4.36 7.07 -5.24
CA ILE A 197 4.13 8.04 -4.17
C ILE A 197 5.02 9.26 -4.39
N GLU A 198 4.40 10.44 -4.43
CA GLU A 198 5.04 11.75 -4.52
C GLU A 198 5.06 12.43 -3.13
N PHE A 199 6.04 13.30 -2.89
CA PHE A 199 6.20 14.02 -1.62
C PHE A 199 6.22 15.54 -1.83
N PRO A 200 5.05 16.20 -1.91
CA PRO A 200 4.97 17.63 -2.19
C PRO A 200 5.76 18.50 -1.22
N THR A 201 5.89 18.08 0.04
CA THR A 201 6.67 18.80 1.06
C THR A 201 8.16 18.82 0.77
N LEU A 202 8.69 17.88 -0.02
CA LEU A 202 10.11 17.82 -0.42
C LEU A 202 10.43 18.68 -1.66
N ASP A 203 9.42 19.25 -2.31
CA ASP A 203 9.58 20.19 -3.42
C ASP A 203 9.51 21.65 -3.00
N LYS A 204 9.04 21.92 -1.78
CA LYS A 204 8.90 23.25 -1.20
C LYS A 204 9.83 23.41 -0.02
N TYR A 205 10.48 24.57 0.10
CA TYR A 205 11.36 24.80 1.22
C TYR A 205 10.58 24.98 2.52
N GLY A 206 10.94 24.21 3.54
CA GLY A 206 10.39 24.26 4.89
C GLY A 206 11.26 23.46 5.85
N GLU A 207 10.92 23.45 7.14
CA GLU A 207 11.72 22.71 8.14
C GLU A 207 11.80 21.21 7.83
N ASN A 208 10.73 20.63 7.25
CA ASN A 208 10.69 19.22 6.89
C ASN A 208 11.67 18.89 5.76
N SER A 209 11.65 19.64 4.64
CA SER A 209 12.55 19.41 3.51
C SER A 209 14.00 19.85 3.77
N LYS A 210 14.22 20.79 4.69
CA LYS A 210 15.55 21.17 5.15
C LYS A 210 16.29 20.00 5.80
N ALA A 211 15.60 19.16 6.57
CA ALA A 211 16.20 17.97 7.20
C ALA A 211 16.64 16.90 6.19
N TRP A 212 16.13 16.94 4.96
CA TRP A 212 16.49 16.03 3.87
C TRP A 212 17.72 16.47 3.07
N ASN A 213 18.34 17.59 3.46
CA ASN A 213 19.47 18.20 2.77
C ASN A 213 20.66 18.38 3.71
N GLY A 214 21.86 18.49 3.14
CA GLY A 214 23.09 18.66 3.91
C GLY A 214 23.56 17.39 4.66
N LEU A 215 23.14 16.20 4.21
CA LEU A 215 23.47 14.94 4.89
C LEU A 215 24.90 14.49 4.55
N THR A 216 25.57 13.80 5.48
CA THR A 216 26.87 13.15 5.25
C THR A 216 26.79 11.63 5.30
N ALA A 217 25.66 11.09 5.76
CA ALA A 217 25.31 9.69 5.71
C ALA A 217 23.81 9.55 5.49
N MET A 218 23.36 8.39 5.02
CA MET A 218 21.94 8.11 4.86
C MET A 218 21.64 6.61 4.82
N THR A 219 20.37 6.29 5.02
CA THR A 219 19.81 4.95 4.79
C THR A 219 18.49 5.04 4.06
N TYR A 220 18.29 4.18 3.07
CA TYR A 220 16.98 3.81 2.53
C TYR A 220 16.64 2.40 2.97
N GLU A 221 15.41 2.15 3.37
CA GLU A 221 14.93 0.78 3.61
C GLU A 221 13.42 0.65 3.36
N ALA A 222 12.98 -0.54 2.97
CA ALA A 222 11.57 -0.88 2.79
C ALA A 222 11.36 -2.39 2.79
N LEU A 223 10.13 -2.82 3.08
CA LEU A 223 9.64 -4.14 2.70
C LEU A 223 9.05 -4.04 1.30
N ILE A 224 9.50 -4.89 0.38
CA ILE A 224 9.01 -4.93 -1.00
C ILE A 224 8.53 -6.33 -1.38
N TYR A 225 7.48 -6.38 -2.20
CA TYR A 225 7.02 -7.59 -2.86
C TYR A 225 7.02 -7.33 -4.37
N ILE A 226 7.64 -8.22 -5.14
CA ILE A 226 7.73 -8.05 -6.60
C ILE A 226 6.68 -8.92 -7.28
N ASP A 227 5.73 -8.27 -7.96
CA ASP A 227 4.73 -8.93 -8.79
C ASP A 227 5.33 -9.30 -10.15
N ASP A 228 6.06 -8.36 -10.76
CA ASP A 228 6.75 -8.59 -12.02
C ASP A 228 8.06 -7.80 -12.22
N PHE A 229 8.97 -8.37 -13.00
CA PHE A 229 10.14 -7.67 -13.50
C PHE A 229 9.90 -7.27 -14.96
N ALA A 230 9.00 -6.31 -15.16
CA ALA A 230 8.59 -5.88 -16.50
C ALA A 230 9.81 -5.59 -17.40
N THR A 231 9.84 -6.20 -18.59
CA THR A 231 10.90 -6.04 -19.59
C THR A 231 10.51 -5.08 -20.72
N SER A 232 9.22 -4.73 -20.81
CA SER A 232 8.68 -3.79 -21.79
C SER A 232 7.46 -3.05 -21.23
N ASN A 233 7.25 -1.82 -21.66
CA ASN A 233 6.05 -1.06 -21.34
C ASN A 233 4.89 -1.35 -22.31
N ALA A 234 3.73 -0.72 -22.10
CA ALA A 234 2.54 -0.88 -22.95
C ALA A 234 2.75 -0.50 -24.42
N SER A 235 3.77 0.32 -24.73
CA SER A 235 4.15 0.70 -26.10
C SER A 235 5.25 -0.18 -26.70
N GLY A 236 5.69 -1.22 -25.99
CA GLY A 236 6.74 -2.15 -26.42
C GLY A 236 8.17 -1.63 -26.25
N ASN A 237 8.37 -0.47 -25.62
CA ASN A 237 9.71 0.03 -25.31
C ASN A 237 10.33 -0.78 -24.16
N PRO A 238 11.65 -1.05 -24.19
CA PRO A 238 12.30 -1.84 -23.15
C PRO A 238 12.28 -1.15 -21.80
N VAL A 239 12.00 -1.93 -20.75
CA VAL A 239 12.05 -1.50 -19.35
C VAL A 239 13.14 -2.30 -18.65
N ASN A 240 14.15 -1.59 -18.15
CA ASN A 240 15.32 -2.20 -17.50
C ASN A 240 15.40 -1.90 -16.01
N ILE A 241 14.51 -1.06 -15.47
CA ILE A 241 14.55 -0.56 -14.10
C ILE A 241 13.18 -0.73 -13.45
N SER A 242 13.16 -1.22 -12.21
CA SER A 242 12.07 -1.03 -11.26
C SER A 242 12.57 -0.15 -10.12
N SER A 243 11.94 1.00 -9.93
CA SER A 243 12.39 2.02 -8.96
C SER A 243 11.83 1.72 -7.59
N ILE A 244 12.66 1.64 -6.54
CA ILE A 244 12.15 1.44 -5.17
C ILE A 244 11.96 2.78 -4.49
N MET A 245 13.06 3.52 -4.26
CA MET A 245 13.02 4.86 -3.69
C MET A 245 14.29 5.65 -3.96
N GLY A 246 14.18 6.97 -4.00
CA GLY A 246 15.33 7.86 -4.15
C GLY A 246 15.14 8.93 -5.21
N VAL A 247 16.26 9.54 -5.60
CA VAL A 247 16.34 10.62 -6.58
C VAL A 247 17.12 10.13 -7.80
N GLU A 248 16.49 10.12 -8.97
CA GLU A 248 17.11 9.69 -10.23
C GLU A 248 18.43 10.42 -10.51
N GLN A 249 19.40 9.71 -11.10
CA GLN A 249 20.74 10.22 -11.45
C GLN A 249 21.54 10.79 -10.27
N TYR A 250 21.05 10.66 -9.04
CA TYR A 250 21.66 11.24 -7.86
C TYR A 250 21.94 10.19 -6.78
N LEU A 251 20.89 9.67 -6.15
CA LEU A 251 20.96 8.64 -5.13
C LEU A 251 19.68 7.80 -5.16
N LEU A 252 19.73 6.64 -5.80
CA LEU A 252 18.54 5.83 -6.13
C LEU A 252 18.75 4.36 -5.78
N LEU A 253 17.83 3.80 -5.00
CA LEU A 253 17.68 2.36 -4.82
C LEU A 253 16.69 1.83 -5.86
N ARG A 254 17.14 0.87 -6.67
CA ARG A 254 16.37 0.28 -7.76
C ARG A 254 16.69 -1.20 -7.98
N ILE A 255 15.94 -1.84 -8.86
CA ILE A 255 16.18 -3.20 -9.33
C ILE A 255 16.38 -3.16 -10.85
N GLY A 256 17.50 -3.72 -11.31
CA GLY A 256 17.91 -3.67 -12.70
C GLY A 256 18.44 -2.31 -13.15
N ASP A 257 19.14 -2.34 -14.27
CA ASP A 257 19.57 -1.20 -15.08
C ASP A 257 20.05 -1.75 -16.44
N THR A 258 20.24 -0.87 -17.42
CA THR A 258 20.92 -1.22 -18.66
C THR A 258 22.30 -1.81 -18.35
N ASN A 259 22.57 -3.02 -18.86
CA ASN A 259 23.78 -3.83 -18.60
C ASN A 259 23.87 -4.48 -17.21
N PHE A 260 22.81 -4.47 -16.42
CA PHE A 260 22.71 -5.21 -15.16
C PHE A 260 21.67 -6.32 -15.27
N GLU A 261 21.70 -7.27 -14.34
CA GLU A 261 20.64 -8.26 -14.24
C GLU A 261 19.32 -7.58 -13.91
N ARG A 262 18.27 -7.87 -14.67
CA ARG A 262 16.96 -7.22 -14.54
C ARG A 262 16.35 -7.38 -13.14
N GLN A 263 16.73 -8.45 -12.43
CA GLN A 263 16.20 -8.87 -11.14
C GLN A 263 17.11 -8.50 -9.96
N GLN A 264 18.24 -7.85 -10.21
CA GLN A 264 19.24 -7.56 -9.18
C GLN A 264 19.04 -6.17 -8.61
N LEU A 265 19.13 -6.03 -7.28
CA LEU A 265 19.21 -4.73 -6.63
C LEU A 265 20.42 -3.94 -7.12
N GLN A 266 20.25 -2.63 -7.18
CA GLN A 266 21.30 -1.69 -7.45
C GLN A 266 21.08 -0.41 -6.65
N PHE A 267 22.14 0.04 -5.98
CA PHE A 267 22.21 1.34 -5.36
C PHE A 267 23.10 2.25 -6.23
N ASP A 268 22.47 3.23 -6.86
CA ASP A 268 23.13 4.22 -7.71
C ASP A 268 23.40 5.48 -6.90
N GLY A 269 24.66 5.74 -6.56
CA GLY A 269 25.13 6.99 -5.96
C GLY A 269 26.12 7.69 -6.87
N SER A 270 25.79 7.82 -8.15
CA SER A 270 26.61 8.55 -9.12
C SER A 270 26.48 10.08 -8.97
N GLY A 271 25.52 10.57 -8.19
CA GLY A 271 25.28 12.00 -7.96
C GLY A 271 26.38 12.70 -7.16
N ASN A 272 26.43 14.03 -7.26
CA ASN A 272 27.48 14.87 -6.67
C ASN A 272 27.58 14.79 -5.14
N GLY A 273 26.53 14.37 -4.41
CA GLY A 273 26.57 14.21 -2.96
C GLY A 273 27.18 12.89 -2.48
N SER A 274 27.40 11.93 -3.37
CA SER A 274 27.83 10.57 -3.01
C SER A 274 29.00 10.11 -3.86
N GLN A 275 28.88 10.17 -5.20
CA GLN A 275 29.91 9.85 -6.18
C GLN A 275 30.55 8.46 -6.02
N PHE A 276 29.87 7.50 -5.39
CA PHE A 276 30.37 6.13 -5.24
C PHE A 276 30.06 5.24 -6.45
N GLY A 277 29.27 5.73 -7.41
CA GLY A 277 28.87 4.97 -8.59
C GLY A 277 27.75 3.97 -8.29
N LYS A 278 27.76 2.83 -8.97
CA LYS A 278 26.68 1.82 -8.90
C LYS A 278 27.18 0.55 -8.22
N ILE A 279 26.46 0.08 -7.20
CA ILE A 279 26.77 -1.18 -6.51
C ILE A 279 25.53 -2.09 -6.36
N PRO A 280 25.71 -3.42 -6.26
CA PRO A 280 26.91 -4.14 -6.67
C PRO A 280 27.08 -4.09 -8.20
N GLY A 281 28.22 -4.60 -8.68
CA GLY A 281 28.34 -4.95 -10.10
C GLY A 281 27.33 -6.01 -10.53
N ARG A 282 27.22 -6.25 -11.84
CA ARG A 282 26.35 -7.29 -12.40
C ARG A 282 26.72 -8.67 -11.87
N ASP A 283 25.76 -9.37 -11.28
CA ASP A 283 25.93 -10.66 -10.62
C ASP A 283 24.58 -11.41 -10.54
N ALA A 284 24.41 -12.41 -11.41
CA ALA A 284 23.19 -13.21 -11.49
C ALA A 284 22.91 -14.04 -10.22
N THR A 285 23.88 -14.21 -9.33
CA THR A 285 23.68 -14.90 -8.05
C THR A 285 22.93 -14.05 -7.02
N LYS A 286 22.76 -12.76 -7.30
CA LYS A 286 22.07 -11.78 -6.44
C LYS A 286 20.68 -11.40 -6.94
N ASN A 287 20.14 -12.16 -7.89
CA ASN A 287 18.81 -11.93 -8.44
C ASN A 287 17.74 -12.16 -7.38
N LEU A 288 16.78 -11.24 -7.32
CA LEU A 288 15.56 -11.40 -6.55
C LEU A 288 14.54 -12.25 -7.33
N GLU A 289 13.68 -12.92 -6.57
CA GLU A 289 12.56 -13.69 -7.10
C GLU A 289 11.24 -12.91 -6.97
N LYS A 290 10.29 -13.22 -7.84
CA LYS A 290 8.92 -12.71 -7.75
C LYS A 290 8.14 -13.49 -6.69
N GLY A 291 7.02 -12.93 -6.23
CA GLY A 291 6.06 -13.72 -5.45
C GLY A 291 6.41 -13.87 -3.96
N ARG A 292 7.34 -13.08 -3.43
CA ARG A 292 7.69 -13.05 -2.00
C ARG A 292 8.10 -11.67 -1.52
N TRP A 293 7.99 -11.48 -0.21
CA TRP A 293 8.49 -10.30 0.49
C TRP A 293 9.99 -10.37 0.70
N TYR A 294 10.63 -9.20 0.59
CA TYR A 294 12.01 -8.94 0.98
C TYR A 294 12.04 -7.70 1.87
N HIS A 295 12.87 -7.72 2.91
CA HIS A 295 13.42 -6.47 3.42
C HIS A 295 14.59 -6.07 2.54
N VAL A 296 14.61 -4.82 2.07
CA VAL A 296 15.73 -4.27 1.31
C VAL A 296 16.17 -2.97 1.94
N ALA A 297 17.47 -2.78 2.08
CA ALA A 297 18.04 -1.52 2.53
C ALA A 297 19.33 -1.18 1.80
N CYS A 298 19.68 0.09 1.78
CA CYS A 298 21.02 0.53 1.42
C CYS A 298 21.48 1.68 2.31
N THR A 299 22.77 1.70 2.61
CA THR A 299 23.39 2.76 3.40
C THR A 299 24.57 3.35 2.67
N TYR A 300 24.82 4.63 2.90
CA TYR A 300 26.07 5.28 2.51
C TYR A 300 26.53 6.23 3.61
N ASP A 301 27.83 6.20 3.91
CA ASP A 301 28.48 7.08 4.88
C ASP A 301 29.76 7.67 4.28
N GLN A 302 29.82 8.99 4.19
CA GLN A 302 30.98 9.72 3.66
C GLN A 302 32.19 9.66 4.60
N ALA A 303 32.00 9.50 5.91
CA ALA A 303 33.11 9.46 6.87
C ALA A 303 33.89 8.15 6.73
N THR A 304 33.15 7.02 6.64
CA THR A 304 33.74 5.69 6.44
C THR A 304 33.91 5.34 4.97
N ARG A 305 33.39 6.15 4.04
CA ARG A 305 33.44 5.93 2.58
C ARG A 305 32.92 4.54 2.19
N THR A 306 31.81 4.16 2.81
CA THR A 306 31.25 2.81 2.71
C THR A 306 29.81 2.87 2.23
N ALA A 307 29.51 2.11 1.18
CA ALA A 307 28.16 1.90 0.66
C ALA A 307 27.77 0.42 0.82
N ARG A 308 26.56 0.14 1.30
CA ARG A 308 26.06 -1.22 1.53
C ARG A 308 24.66 -1.42 0.94
N ILE A 309 24.37 -2.66 0.57
CA ILE A 309 23.02 -3.16 0.29
C ILE A 309 22.75 -4.34 1.20
N TYR A 310 21.55 -4.36 1.76
CA TYR A 310 21.04 -5.42 2.62
C TYR A 310 19.82 -6.07 1.96
N VAL A 311 19.69 -7.38 2.12
CA VAL A 311 18.51 -8.15 1.77
C VAL A 311 18.16 -9.03 2.96
N ASP A 312 16.90 -9.00 3.38
CA ASP A 312 16.39 -9.75 4.54
C ASP A 312 17.25 -9.48 5.79
N GLY A 313 17.60 -8.20 5.99
CA GLY A 313 18.41 -7.72 7.11
C GLY A 313 19.90 -8.10 7.08
N GLN A 314 20.35 -8.88 6.08
CA GLN A 314 21.75 -9.31 5.95
C GLN A 314 22.50 -8.50 4.91
N ILE A 315 23.79 -8.23 5.12
CA ILE A 315 24.63 -7.57 4.10
C ILE A 315 24.71 -8.47 2.87
N GLN A 316 24.18 -7.99 1.74
CA GLN A 316 24.30 -8.65 0.44
C GLN A 316 25.53 -8.14 -0.32
N SER A 317 25.81 -6.84 -0.23
CA SER A 317 26.89 -6.18 -0.97
C SER A 317 27.49 -5.03 -0.17
N GLU A 318 28.80 -4.85 -0.28
CA GLU A 318 29.54 -3.75 0.35
C GLU A 318 30.60 -3.21 -0.63
N ALA A 319 30.77 -1.90 -0.65
CA ALA A 319 31.89 -1.22 -1.28
C ALA A 319 32.51 -0.22 -0.31
N THR A 320 33.82 -0.31 -0.10
CA THR A 320 34.58 0.54 0.82
C THR A 320 35.60 1.40 0.06
N GLY A 321 35.97 2.54 0.63
CA GLY A 321 36.89 3.48 -0.01
C GLY A 321 36.31 4.16 -1.25
N VAL A 322 34.98 4.19 -1.38
CA VAL A 322 34.24 4.76 -2.51
C VAL A 322 33.68 6.15 -2.19
N GLY A 323 33.26 6.88 -3.22
CA GLY A 323 32.60 8.17 -3.05
C GLY A 323 33.50 9.29 -2.52
N ILE A 324 32.86 10.31 -1.95
CA ILE A 324 33.46 11.57 -1.49
C ILE A 324 34.63 11.33 -0.53
N SER A 325 35.82 11.81 -0.91
CA SER A 325 37.04 11.75 -0.07
C SER A 325 37.34 13.05 0.67
N ALA A 326 36.74 14.16 0.26
CA ALA A 326 36.90 15.48 0.87
C ALA A 326 35.53 16.09 1.09
N GLN A 327 35.12 16.19 2.35
CA GLN A 327 33.79 16.69 2.72
C GLN A 327 33.77 18.22 2.70
N SER A 328 32.78 18.79 2.02
CA SER A 328 32.38 20.19 2.10
C SER A 328 30.87 20.31 1.96
N GLN A 329 30.32 21.51 2.13
CA GLN A 329 28.88 21.75 1.89
C GLN A 329 28.45 21.33 0.47
N LYS A 330 29.30 21.59 -0.53
CA LYS A 330 29.08 21.17 -1.92
C LYS A 330 28.91 19.66 -2.12
N THR A 331 29.58 18.87 -1.29
CA THR A 331 29.61 17.41 -1.43
C THR A 331 28.63 16.72 -0.49
N GLN A 332 27.79 17.45 0.23
CA GLN A 332 26.74 16.85 1.05
C GLN A 332 25.63 16.24 0.18
N ILE A 333 24.95 15.26 0.75
CA ILE A 333 23.81 14.57 0.14
C ILE A 333 22.56 15.45 0.35
N ASN A 334 21.89 15.77 -0.76
CA ASN A 334 20.68 16.58 -0.81
C ASN A 334 19.58 15.76 -1.47
N LEU A 335 18.61 15.29 -0.68
CA LEU A 335 17.50 14.45 -1.16
C LEU A 335 16.26 15.26 -1.55
N ALA A 336 16.20 16.54 -1.15
CA ALA A 336 15.13 17.47 -1.47
C ALA A 336 15.68 18.69 -2.23
N MET A 337 16.39 18.43 -3.34
CA MET A 337 17.05 19.47 -4.15
C MET A 337 16.07 20.48 -4.75
N ARG A 338 14.83 20.08 -5.07
CA ARG A 338 13.79 20.99 -5.54
C ARG A 338 13.37 22.00 -4.48
N ALA A 339 13.32 21.61 -3.20
CA ALA A 339 13.13 22.55 -2.11
C ALA A 339 14.30 23.55 -1.99
N LEU A 340 15.54 23.14 -2.25
CA LEU A 340 16.68 24.07 -2.28
C LEU A 340 16.56 25.07 -3.45
N TYR A 341 16.11 24.62 -4.62
CA TYR A 341 15.80 25.52 -5.73
C TYR A 341 14.66 26.50 -5.37
N ASP A 342 13.58 25.99 -4.75
CA ASP A 342 12.44 26.78 -4.29
C ASP A 342 12.86 27.87 -3.29
N LEU A 343 13.78 27.54 -2.35
CA LEU A 343 14.39 28.51 -1.43
C LEU A 343 15.06 29.66 -2.18
N TRP A 344 15.92 29.37 -3.15
CA TRP A 344 16.57 30.41 -3.95
C TRP A 344 15.57 31.20 -4.80
N ASN A 345 14.64 30.51 -5.44
CA ASN A 345 13.68 31.11 -6.37
C ASN A 345 12.69 32.06 -5.66
N THR A 346 12.37 31.78 -4.40
CA THR A 346 11.46 32.59 -3.57
C THR A 346 12.16 33.62 -2.69
N ALA A 347 13.50 33.56 -2.58
CA ALA A 347 14.27 34.53 -1.82
C ALA A 347 14.21 35.94 -2.44
N PRO A 348 14.24 37.00 -1.61
CA PRO A 348 14.49 38.37 -2.06
C PRO A 348 15.76 38.47 -2.92
N ASP A 349 15.78 39.35 -3.93
CA ASP A 349 16.90 39.44 -4.88
C ASP A 349 18.23 39.81 -4.22
N ASP A 350 18.21 40.58 -3.12
CA ASP A 350 19.39 40.92 -2.32
C ASP A 350 19.92 39.72 -1.50
N GLN A 351 19.09 38.71 -1.28
CA GLN A 351 19.43 37.49 -0.56
C GLN A 351 19.87 36.34 -1.48
N LYS A 352 19.51 36.35 -2.77
CA LYS A 352 19.89 35.30 -3.73
C LYS A 352 21.39 35.01 -3.82
N PRO A 353 22.30 36.02 -3.79
CA PRO A 353 23.74 35.76 -3.91
C PRO A 353 24.30 34.78 -2.86
N GLN A 354 23.67 34.64 -1.68
CA GLN A 354 24.11 33.70 -0.66
C GLN A 354 23.88 32.22 -1.03
N TYR A 355 22.96 31.95 -1.97
CA TYR A 355 22.60 30.61 -2.44
C TYR A 355 23.23 30.25 -3.79
N GLU A 356 23.99 31.18 -4.38
CA GLU A 356 24.63 31.04 -5.70
C GLU A 356 26.13 30.75 -5.58
N THR A 357 26.60 30.43 -4.38
CA THR A 357 28.02 30.13 -4.13
C THR A 357 28.42 28.81 -4.75
N ASP A 358 29.73 28.56 -4.89
CA ASP A 358 30.24 27.26 -5.36
C ASP A 358 29.85 26.09 -4.45
N ASP A 359 29.55 26.38 -3.17
CA ASP A 359 29.15 25.41 -2.16
C ASP A 359 27.64 25.11 -2.14
N THR A 360 26.80 26.08 -2.55
CA THR A 360 25.33 25.94 -2.52
C THR A 360 24.79 25.73 -3.93
N GLY A 361 24.98 26.69 -4.83
CA GLY A 361 24.58 26.59 -6.23
C GLY A 361 23.09 26.26 -6.45
N TYR A 362 22.20 26.70 -5.56
CA TYR A 362 20.79 26.32 -5.58
C TYR A 362 20.06 26.82 -6.83
N ASN A 363 20.54 27.91 -7.43
CA ASN A 363 20.08 28.41 -8.72
C ASN A 363 20.23 27.42 -9.88
N LYS A 364 21.08 26.39 -9.74
CA LYS A 364 21.31 25.35 -10.77
C LYS A 364 20.43 24.12 -10.60
N LEU A 365 19.57 24.10 -9.58
CA LEU A 365 18.74 22.93 -9.22
C LEU A 365 17.34 22.94 -9.85
N GLY A 366 17.06 23.84 -10.81
CA GLY A 366 15.74 23.99 -11.44
C GLY A 366 15.25 22.75 -12.20
N GLU A 367 16.17 21.87 -12.62
CA GLU A 367 15.87 20.60 -13.30
C GLU A 367 16.11 19.38 -12.39
N ALA A 368 16.35 19.58 -11.09
CA ALA A 368 16.60 18.48 -10.16
C ALA A 368 15.42 17.50 -10.17
N TYR A 369 15.72 16.21 -10.07
CA TYR A 369 14.69 15.18 -9.93
C TYR A 369 14.05 15.21 -8.54
N GLN A 370 12.78 14.80 -8.49
CA GLN A 370 12.04 14.57 -7.26
C GLN A 370 12.49 13.28 -6.56
N PHE A 371 12.31 13.24 -5.25
CA PHE A 371 12.29 11.99 -4.49
C PHE A 371 10.92 11.31 -4.65
N PHE A 372 10.92 10.01 -4.93
CA PHE A 372 9.70 9.20 -5.06
C PHE A 372 9.83 7.87 -4.33
N LEU A 373 8.69 7.24 -4.03
CA LEU A 373 8.58 5.78 -3.89
C LEU A 373 7.98 5.20 -5.17
N GLY A 374 8.58 4.16 -5.72
CA GLY A 374 8.01 3.42 -6.85
C GLY A 374 8.24 4.05 -8.23
N ARG A 375 8.97 5.17 -8.37
CA ARG A 375 9.23 5.82 -9.67
C ARG A 375 10.61 6.48 -9.74
N SER A 376 11.19 6.52 -10.94
CA SER A 376 12.37 7.36 -11.25
C SER A 376 12.31 7.82 -12.71
N TYR A 377 12.39 9.14 -12.95
CA TYR A 377 12.39 9.84 -14.26
C TYR A 377 11.21 9.57 -15.20
N ASP A 378 10.99 8.31 -15.55
CA ASP A 378 10.03 7.81 -16.52
C ASP A 378 8.95 6.97 -15.81
N ASP A 379 7.70 7.17 -16.20
CA ASP A 379 6.51 6.48 -15.68
C ASP A 379 6.54 4.98 -16.02
N TYR A 380 7.41 4.56 -16.97
CA TYR A 380 7.62 3.17 -17.34
C TYR A 380 8.69 2.43 -16.52
N ARG A 381 9.22 3.06 -15.44
CA ARG A 381 10.14 2.40 -14.51
C ARG A 381 9.51 2.13 -13.13
N PRO A 382 8.22 1.73 -13.03
CA PRO A 382 7.58 1.61 -11.74
C PRO A 382 8.11 0.42 -10.95
N LEU A 383 7.91 0.44 -9.64
CA LEU A 383 7.90 -0.79 -8.86
C LEU A 383 6.63 -1.58 -9.22
N ASN A 384 6.76 -2.60 -10.07
CA ASN A 384 5.66 -3.54 -10.34
C ASN A 384 5.52 -4.50 -9.17
N GLY A 385 4.91 -4.02 -8.10
CA GLY A 385 4.92 -4.68 -6.82
C GLY A 385 4.26 -3.88 -5.72
N LYS A 386 4.47 -4.34 -4.49
CA LYS A 386 3.93 -3.74 -3.27
C LYS A 386 5.06 -3.24 -2.39
N ILE A 387 4.77 -2.23 -1.58
CA ILE A 387 5.71 -1.67 -0.61
C ILE A 387 5.04 -1.50 0.76
N ALA A 388 5.80 -1.76 1.81
CA ALA A 388 5.47 -1.48 3.21
C ALA A 388 6.71 -0.98 3.94
N GLU A 389 6.53 -0.34 5.10
CA GLU A 389 7.64 0.03 6.00
C GLU A 389 8.78 0.82 5.32
N ALA A 390 8.45 1.71 4.39
CA ALA A 390 9.41 2.53 3.67
C ALA A 390 9.98 3.64 4.57
N ARG A 391 11.30 3.78 4.63
CA ARG A 391 11.98 4.73 5.54
C ARG A 391 13.19 5.38 4.90
N VAL A 392 13.47 6.60 5.38
CA VAL A 392 14.70 7.33 5.07
C VAL A 392 15.32 7.84 6.35
N TRP A 393 16.63 7.64 6.50
CA TRP A 393 17.41 8.10 7.65
C TRP A 393 18.53 9.06 7.23
N SER A 394 18.88 9.99 8.10
CA SER A 394 20.04 10.90 7.97
C SER A 394 21.37 10.29 8.45
N VAL A 395 21.36 9.00 8.81
CA VAL A 395 22.51 8.24 9.27
C VAL A 395 22.63 6.94 8.49
N ALA A 396 23.84 6.41 8.38
CA ALA A 396 24.06 5.04 7.90
C ALA A 396 23.80 4.07 9.06
N ARG A 397 22.65 3.39 9.03
CA ARG A 397 22.23 2.43 10.06
C ARG A 397 23.18 1.23 10.10
N THR A 398 23.43 0.69 11.30
CA THR A 398 24.26 -0.52 11.47
C THR A 398 23.52 -1.78 11.00
N PRO A 399 24.22 -2.89 10.73
CA PRO A 399 23.57 -4.16 10.40
C PRO A 399 22.58 -4.62 11.48
N GLU A 400 22.92 -4.46 12.76
CA GLU A 400 22.07 -4.81 13.90
C GLU A 400 20.81 -3.93 13.91
N GLN A 401 20.99 -2.63 13.73
CA GLN A 401 19.92 -1.65 13.62
C GLN A 401 18.98 -1.88 12.43
N ILE A 402 19.50 -2.43 11.32
CA ILE A 402 18.71 -2.83 10.17
C ILE A 402 17.92 -4.11 10.50
N TRP A 403 18.57 -5.10 11.10
CA TRP A 403 17.97 -6.38 11.46
C TRP A 403 16.85 -6.25 12.50
N GLU A 404 17.09 -5.52 13.59
CA GLU A 404 16.14 -5.38 14.71
C GLU A 404 14.86 -4.64 14.29
N ASN A 405 14.98 -3.70 13.36
CA ASN A 405 13.91 -2.77 13.06
C ASN A 405 13.19 -3.04 11.73
N MET A 406 13.43 -4.15 11.03
CA MET A 406 12.88 -4.40 9.68
C MET A 406 11.36 -4.19 9.55
N TYR A 407 10.60 -4.46 10.61
CA TYR A 407 9.14 -4.49 10.57
C TYR A 407 8.46 -3.38 11.36
N GLU A 408 9.20 -2.68 12.21
CA GLU A 408 8.66 -1.56 12.99
C GLU A 408 9.79 -0.68 13.54
N ILE A 409 9.52 0.62 13.64
CA ILE A 409 10.23 1.55 14.50
C ILE A 409 9.36 1.89 15.69
N LYS A 410 9.86 1.62 16.90
CA LYS A 410 9.25 2.06 18.14
C LYS A 410 9.45 3.57 18.31
N ASP A 411 8.39 4.27 18.72
CA ASP A 411 8.41 5.72 19.02
C ASP A 411 9.06 6.58 17.92
N PRO A 412 8.61 6.47 16.65
CA PRO A 412 9.30 7.08 15.49
C PRO A 412 9.35 8.62 15.50
N GLN A 413 8.55 9.28 16.34
CA GLN A 413 8.54 10.73 16.48
C GLN A 413 9.68 11.26 17.38
N ASP A 414 10.35 10.39 18.13
CA ASP A 414 11.41 10.78 19.06
C ASP A 414 12.81 10.72 18.43
N ASP A 415 12.93 10.15 17.22
CA ASP A 415 14.21 9.99 16.52
C ASP A 415 14.37 11.03 15.40
N PRO A 416 15.16 12.10 15.59
CA PRO A 416 15.40 13.11 14.56
C PRO A 416 16.25 12.61 13.39
N THR A 417 16.84 11.41 13.50
CA THR A 417 17.56 10.79 12.39
C THR A 417 16.63 10.08 11.41
N LEU A 418 15.38 9.82 11.79
CA LEU A 418 14.33 9.28 10.92
C LEU A 418 13.67 10.41 10.13
N LEU A 419 14.11 10.61 8.88
CA LEU A 419 13.66 11.73 8.03
C LEU A 419 12.26 11.53 7.45
N GLY A 420 11.85 10.27 7.28
CA GLY A 420 10.52 9.89 6.85
C GLY A 420 10.29 8.41 7.11
N TYR A 421 9.06 8.06 7.50
CA TYR A 421 8.63 6.70 7.79
C TYR A 421 7.19 6.47 7.36
N TRP A 422 7.04 5.76 6.26
CA TRP A 422 5.76 5.41 5.64
C TRP A 422 5.48 3.93 5.83
N LYS A 423 4.57 3.61 6.74
CA LYS A 423 4.16 2.22 6.97
C LYS A 423 3.44 1.63 5.75
N CYS A 424 2.76 2.48 4.96
CA CYS A 424 1.91 2.08 3.83
C CYS A 424 0.85 1.07 4.25
N ASN A 425 0.11 1.39 5.31
CA ASN A 425 -0.87 0.51 5.93
C ASN A 425 -2.24 1.18 6.14
N GLU A 426 -2.52 2.27 5.43
CA GLU A 426 -3.72 3.08 5.58
C GLU A 426 -5.00 2.37 5.16
N ALA A 427 -4.89 1.33 4.31
CA ALA A 427 -5.98 0.50 3.81
C ALA A 427 -7.08 1.24 3.01
N SER A 428 -7.03 2.56 2.91
CA SER A 428 -7.94 3.40 2.13
C SER A 428 -7.33 4.77 1.85
N GLY A 429 -7.86 5.47 0.83
CA GLY A 429 -7.38 6.79 0.42
C GLY A 429 -6.02 6.75 -0.28
N ASN A 430 -5.56 7.93 -0.75
CA ASN A 430 -4.34 8.10 -1.55
C ASN A 430 -3.19 8.76 -0.78
N THR A 431 -3.39 9.07 0.50
CA THR A 431 -2.34 9.64 1.35
C THR A 431 -1.64 8.49 2.06
N VAL A 432 -0.30 8.50 2.02
CA VAL A 432 0.55 7.60 2.81
C VAL A 432 1.19 8.42 3.91
N LYS A 433 0.85 8.12 5.16
CA LYS A 433 1.23 8.96 6.30
C LYS A 433 2.70 8.79 6.66
N ASP A 434 3.38 9.89 6.96
CA ASP A 434 4.69 9.88 7.60
C ASP A 434 4.55 9.86 9.13
N TYR A 435 5.08 8.80 9.72
CA TYR A 435 5.08 8.55 11.17
C TYR A 435 6.28 9.18 11.88
N SER A 436 7.25 9.72 11.15
CA SER A 436 8.36 10.48 11.72
C SER A 436 7.89 11.82 12.31
N MET A 437 8.81 12.53 12.98
CA MET A 437 8.55 13.89 13.47
C MET A 437 8.38 14.93 12.35
N TYR A 438 8.72 14.60 11.10
CA TYR A 438 8.74 15.54 9.99
C TYR A 438 7.44 15.58 9.19
N HIS A 439 6.54 14.61 9.35
CA HIS A 439 5.21 14.61 8.72
C HIS A 439 5.24 14.89 7.19
N ASN A 440 6.21 14.30 6.49
CA ASN A 440 6.31 14.33 5.02
C ASN A 440 5.34 13.33 4.40
N ASP A 441 4.04 13.55 4.58
CA ASP A 441 3.01 12.67 4.02
C ASP A 441 3.16 12.55 2.49
N GLY A 442 3.13 11.31 2.01
CA GLY A 442 3.16 10.97 0.61
C GLY A 442 1.76 11.01 -0.01
N VAL A 443 1.70 11.27 -1.30
CA VAL A 443 0.46 11.24 -2.09
C VAL A 443 0.65 10.32 -3.29
N ALA A 444 -0.21 9.32 -3.41
CA ALA A 444 -0.23 8.44 -4.58
C ALA A 444 -0.61 9.22 -5.83
N LYS A 445 0.02 8.93 -6.97
CA LYS A 445 -0.28 9.59 -8.24
C LYS A 445 -1.70 9.31 -8.71
N TYR A 446 -2.06 8.04 -8.65
CA TYR A 446 -3.37 7.50 -9.02
C TYR A 446 -4.01 6.86 -7.80
N ASP A 447 -5.29 6.52 -7.91
CA ASP A 447 -6.00 5.80 -6.84
C ASP A 447 -5.24 4.52 -6.47
N ILE A 448 -4.77 4.48 -5.24
CA ILE A 448 -3.91 3.41 -4.76
C ILE A 448 -4.77 2.18 -4.42
N ILE A 449 -4.27 1.01 -4.76
CA ILE A 449 -4.91 -0.25 -4.41
C ILE A 449 -4.28 -0.75 -3.11
N TRP A 450 -5.15 -1.06 -2.14
CA TRP A 450 -4.81 -1.71 -0.89
C TRP A 450 -5.23 -3.20 -0.97
N PRO A 451 -4.33 -4.10 -1.44
CA PRO A 451 -4.66 -5.50 -1.64
C PRO A 451 -5.05 -6.19 -0.33
N GLN A 452 -5.98 -7.14 -0.42
CA GLN A 452 -6.36 -8.02 0.68
C GLN A 452 -5.40 -9.21 0.81
N GLY A 453 -5.38 -9.84 1.98
CA GLY A 453 -4.60 -11.07 2.21
C GLY A 453 -3.09 -10.86 2.28
N ILE A 454 -2.64 -9.63 2.57
CA ILE A 454 -1.22 -9.38 2.86
C ILE A 454 -0.88 -10.00 4.21
N GLU A 455 0.23 -10.71 4.24
CA GLU A 455 0.87 -11.20 5.46
C GLU A 455 2.37 -11.13 5.22
N ILE A 456 3.07 -10.27 5.96
CA ILE A 456 4.53 -10.16 5.94
C ILE A 456 5.08 -10.77 7.23
N PRO A 457 5.52 -12.03 7.22
CA PRO A 457 6.07 -12.68 8.40
C PRO A 457 7.37 -12.00 8.83
N LYS A 458 7.59 -11.93 10.13
CA LYS A 458 8.79 -11.34 10.70
C LYS A 458 9.94 -12.35 10.71
N LEU A 459 10.95 -12.12 9.88
CA LEU A 459 12.13 -12.98 9.79
C LEU A 459 13.01 -12.93 11.05
N ASN A 460 12.97 -11.83 11.80
CA ASN A 460 13.80 -11.59 12.98
C ASN A 460 13.15 -12.07 14.30
N GLU A 461 11.89 -12.52 14.27
CA GLU A 461 11.17 -13.06 15.44
C GLU A 461 10.98 -14.59 15.36
N ASN A 462 11.16 -15.20 14.18
CA ASN A 462 10.92 -16.64 13.95
C ASN A 462 12.13 -17.56 14.21
N ASN A 463 13.03 -17.20 15.13
CA ASN A 463 14.11 -18.08 15.59
C ASN A 463 13.78 -18.73 16.95
N GLU A 464 12.67 -19.47 17.01
CA GLU A 464 12.45 -20.52 18.02
C GLU A 464 12.56 -21.92 17.41
#